data_AF-A0A0G4FLZ2-F1
#
_entry.id   AF-A0A0G4FLZ2-F1
#
_cell.length_a   1.000
_cell.length_b   1.000
_cell.length_c   1.000
_cell.angle_alpha   90.00
_cell.angle_beta   90.00
_cell.angle_gamma   90.00
#
_symmetry.space_group_name_H-M   'P 1'
#
loop_
_entity.id
_entity.type
_entity.pdbx_description
1 polymer ?
#
loop_
_entity_poly.entity_id
_entity_poly.type
_entity_poly.pdbx_seq_one_letter_code
_entity_poly.pdbx_strand_id
1 'polypeptide(L)'
;MGRRVFEWDQVKALMACRLVALDKCPGVCPVRIGEAIRRLLGKTVMKETKEELQEACGANQLCSGLLGGLEGGIHAVRELCETLTHEAGDDPEKAFGTPLIDAENAFNAANRTAGLWNAPILWPRASTFLFNCYKRDAELFLRGTHGTITISSREG
;
A
#
# COMPACT_ATOMS: atom_id res chain seq x y z
N MET A 1 22.31 -6.42 -7.15
CA MET A 1 21.75 -7.03 -5.93
C MET A 1 21.26 -8.43 -6.30
N GLY A 2 21.72 -9.49 -5.64
CA GLY A 2 21.43 -10.86 -6.07
C GLY A 2 19.93 -11.20 -5.99
N ARG A 3 19.37 -11.78 -7.05
CA ARG A 3 17.98 -12.26 -7.14
C ARG A 3 17.77 -13.56 -6.35
N ARG A 4 18.17 -13.58 -5.08
CA ARG A 4 18.03 -14.78 -4.23
C ARG A 4 16.64 -14.80 -3.62
N VAL A 5 15.88 -15.84 -3.96
CA VAL A 5 14.69 -16.24 -3.21
C VAL A 5 15.16 -17.13 -2.07
N PHE A 6 14.77 -16.79 -0.84
CA PHE A 6 15.08 -17.59 0.35
C PHE A 6 13.95 -18.57 0.62
N GLU A 7 14.22 -19.68 1.29
CA GLU A 7 13.17 -20.54 1.83
C GLU A 7 12.41 -19.83 2.95
N TRP A 8 11.12 -20.15 3.15
CA TRP A 8 10.31 -19.42 4.14
C TRP A 8 10.88 -19.55 5.56
N ASP A 9 11.35 -20.74 5.93
CA ASP A 9 11.93 -20.98 7.25
C ASP A 9 13.19 -20.15 7.53
N GLN A 10 13.88 -19.68 6.49
CA GLN A 10 15.06 -18.81 6.62
C GLN A 10 14.68 -17.36 6.92
N VAL A 11 13.45 -16.94 6.61
CA VAL A 11 13.02 -15.53 6.71
C VAL A 11 11.81 -15.31 7.61
N LYS A 12 11.08 -16.36 8.02
CA LYS A 12 9.82 -16.25 8.76
C LYS A 12 9.93 -15.43 10.05
N ALA A 13 11.03 -15.60 10.79
CA ALA A 13 11.26 -14.85 12.03
C ALA A 13 11.39 -13.33 11.78
N LEU A 14 12.06 -12.94 10.69
CA LEU A 14 12.16 -11.53 10.27
C LEU A 14 10.81 -10.97 9.80
N MET A 15 9.91 -11.83 9.32
CA MET A 15 8.59 -11.45 8.82
C MET A 15 7.53 -11.34 9.90
N ALA A 16 7.77 -11.91 11.08
CA ALA A 16 6.88 -11.76 12.21
C ALA A 16 6.72 -10.28 12.60
N CYS A 17 5.54 -9.94 13.14
CA CYS A 17 5.18 -8.57 13.48
C CYS A 17 4.51 -8.51 14.85
N ARG A 18 4.72 -7.41 15.56
CA ARG A 18 3.85 -7.01 16.67
C ARG A 18 2.57 -6.38 16.11
N LEU A 19 1.42 -6.90 16.50
CA LEU A 19 0.12 -6.32 16.15
C LEU A 19 -0.32 -5.31 17.20
N VAL A 20 -0.77 -4.14 16.74
CA VAL A 20 -1.36 -3.10 17.59
C VAL A 20 -2.70 -2.69 17.00
N ALA A 21 -3.74 -2.68 17.83
CA ALA A 21 -5.05 -2.14 17.47
C ALA A 21 -5.07 -0.64 17.78
N LEU A 22 -5.05 0.20 16.75
CA LEU A 22 -5.21 1.65 16.91
C LEU A 22 -6.69 2.01 16.79
N ASP A 23 -7.12 3.03 17.53
CA ASP A 23 -8.45 3.58 17.42
C ASP A 23 -8.58 4.42 16.14
N LYS A 24 -9.58 4.11 15.31
CA LYS A 24 -9.86 4.80 14.04
C LYS A 24 -11.02 5.80 14.16
N CYS A 25 -11.83 5.76 15.23
CA CYS A 25 -12.96 6.66 15.47
C CYS A 25 -13.87 6.94 14.23
N PRO A 26 -14.83 6.06 13.88
CA PRO A 26 -15.15 4.79 14.53
C PRO A 26 -14.33 3.61 13.98
N GLY A 27 -14.21 2.55 14.79
CA GLY A 27 -13.59 1.29 14.41
C GLY A 27 -12.12 1.16 14.82
N VAL A 28 -11.46 0.14 14.28
CA VAL A 28 -10.08 -0.22 14.64
C VAL A 28 -9.21 -0.23 13.39
N CYS A 29 -8.00 0.31 13.50
CA CYS A 29 -6.94 0.22 12.51
C CYS A 29 -5.85 -0.75 13.01
N PRO A 30 -5.87 -2.03 12.59
CA PRO A 30 -4.83 -2.98 12.97
C PRO A 30 -3.52 -2.65 12.26
N VAL A 31 -2.46 -2.37 13.03
CA VAL A 31 -1.14 -2.04 12.50
C VAL A 31 -0.15 -3.14 12.84
N ARG A 32 0.49 -3.67 11.79
CA ARG A 32 1.56 -4.68 11.88
C ARG A 32 2.92 -3.98 11.95
N ILE A 33 3.56 -4.05 13.10
CA ILE A 33 4.87 -3.46 13.35
C ILE A 33 5.92 -4.56 13.19
N GLY A 34 6.59 -4.59 12.04
CA GLY A 34 7.69 -5.51 11.78
C GLY A 34 8.98 -5.12 12.52
N GLU A 35 9.92 -6.06 12.56
CA GLU A 35 11.25 -5.89 13.14
C GLU A 35 11.99 -4.65 12.61
N ALA A 36 12.82 -4.04 13.46
CA ALA A 36 13.58 -2.84 13.09
C ALA A 36 14.47 -3.08 11.86
N ILE A 37 15.09 -4.28 11.78
CA ILE A 37 15.92 -4.69 10.65
C ILE A 37 15.07 -4.79 9.37
N ARG A 38 13.87 -5.39 9.42
CA ARG A 38 12.96 -5.47 8.27
C ARG A 38 12.57 -4.09 7.77
N ARG A 39 12.28 -3.16 8.68
CA ARG A 39 11.94 -1.76 8.36
C ARG A 39 13.11 -1.01 7.74
N LEU A 40 14.33 -1.24 8.24
CA LEU A 40 15.56 -0.69 7.66
C LEU A 40 15.76 -1.20 6.23
N LEU A 41 15.66 -2.53 6.01
CA LEU A 41 15.76 -3.11 4.68
C LEU A 41 14.71 -2.54 3.72
N GLY A 42 13.45 -2.42 4.17
CA GLY A 42 12.39 -1.79 3.39
C GLY A 42 12.73 -0.35 2.99
N LYS A 43 13.20 0.48 3.93
CA LYS A 43 13.64 1.85 3.64
C LYS A 43 14.80 1.90 2.65
N THR A 44 15.77 1.00 2.76
CA THR A 44 16.89 0.91 1.83
C THR A 44 16.39 0.56 0.43
N VAL A 45 15.54 -0.45 0.28
CA VAL A 45 14.96 -0.80 -1.02
C VAL A 45 14.20 0.40 -1.60
N MET A 46 13.37 1.08 -0.81
CA MET A 46 12.64 2.27 -1.28
C MET A 46 13.56 3.40 -1.73
N LYS A 47 14.62 3.67 -0.97
CA LYS A 47 15.58 4.72 -1.34
C LYS A 47 16.19 4.44 -2.72
N GLU A 48 16.51 3.19 -3.01
CA GLU A 48 17.20 2.77 -4.23
C GLU A 48 16.27 2.57 -5.43
N THR A 49 14.99 2.23 -5.21
CA THR A 49 14.08 1.80 -6.29
C THR A 49 12.82 2.65 -6.42
N LYS A 50 12.66 3.74 -5.66
CA LYS A 50 11.45 4.59 -5.70
C LYS A 50 11.14 5.17 -7.07
N GLU A 51 12.15 5.47 -7.88
CA GLU A 51 11.97 6.12 -9.19
C GLU A 51 11.21 5.20 -10.15
N GLU A 52 11.51 3.90 -10.16
CA GLU A 52 10.76 2.89 -10.92
C GLU A 52 9.29 2.84 -10.50
N LEU A 53 9.02 2.93 -9.20
CA LEU A 53 7.65 2.95 -8.69
C LEU A 53 6.91 4.22 -9.15
N GLN A 54 7.55 5.38 -9.03
CA GLN A 54 6.98 6.65 -9.46
C GLN A 54 6.70 6.67 -10.96
N GLU A 55 7.62 6.15 -11.77
CA GLU A 55 7.45 6.01 -13.22
C GLU A 55 6.28 5.07 -13.55
N ALA A 56 6.21 3.89 -12.93
CA ALA A 56 5.13 2.94 -13.14
C ALA A 56 3.75 3.48 -12.71
N CYS A 57 3.73 4.30 -11.65
CA CYS A 57 2.52 4.94 -11.13
C CYS A 57 2.07 6.16 -11.93
N GLY A 58 3.01 6.90 -12.52
CA GLY A 58 2.76 8.14 -13.25
C GLY A 58 2.06 9.21 -12.42
N ALA A 59 1.41 10.16 -13.12
CA ALA A 59 0.70 11.27 -12.49
C ALA A 59 -0.69 10.88 -11.92
N ASN A 60 -1.24 9.74 -12.33
CA ASN A 60 -2.59 9.32 -11.95
C ASN A 60 -2.64 8.71 -10.54
N GLN A 61 -1.53 8.19 -10.04
CA GLN A 61 -1.44 7.60 -8.71
C GLN A 61 -0.71 8.55 -7.75
N LEU A 62 -1.49 9.39 -7.07
CA LEU A 62 -1.00 10.44 -6.17
C LEU A 62 -0.25 9.90 -4.95
N CYS A 63 -0.51 8.65 -4.55
CA CYS A 63 0.11 8.01 -3.38
C CYS A 63 1.49 7.39 -3.67
N SER A 64 2.04 7.57 -4.88
CA SER A 64 3.36 7.05 -5.27
C SER A 64 4.55 7.88 -4.73
N GLY A 65 4.26 9.00 -4.07
CA GLY A 65 5.28 9.89 -3.51
C GLY A 65 5.89 10.86 -4.53
N LEU A 66 5.22 11.10 -5.66
CA LEU A 66 5.60 12.13 -6.62
C LEU A 66 5.63 13.51 -5.93
N LEU A 67 6.73 14.25 -6.10
CA LEU A 67 6.88 15.57 -5.47
C LEU A 67 5.83 16.54 -6.01
N GLY A 68 5.07 17.16 -5.11
CA GLY A 68 3.95 18.04 -5.48
C GLY A 68 2.73 17.31 -6.08
N GLY A 69 2.72 15.97 -6.10
CA GLY A 69 1.65 15.19 -6.74
C GLY A 69 0.26 15.48 -6.18
N LEU A 70 0.12 15.58 -4.86
CA LEU A 70 -1.18 15.90 -4.22
C LEU A 70 -1.69 17.29 -4.58
N GLU A 71 -0.81 18.30 -4.56
CA GLU A 71 -1.15 19.67 -4.93
C GLU A 71 -1.53 19.75 -6.41
N GLY A 72 -0.72 19.16 -7.29
CA GLY A 72 -1.02 19.07 -8.72
C GLY A 72 -2.34 18.34 -8.99
N GLY A 73 -2.63 17.27 -8.26
CA GLY A 73 -3.91 16.55 -8.36
C GLY A 73 -5.11 17.42 -7.97
N ILE A 74 -5.01 18.20 -6.88
CA ILE A 74 -6.06 19.13 -6.46
C ILE A 74 -6.29 20.22 -7.51
N HIS A 75 -5.21 20.80 -8.06
CA HIS A 75 -5.30 21.80 -9.13
C HIS A 75 -5.96 21.23 -10.39
N ALA A 76 -5.55 20.03 -10.81
CA ALA A 76 -6.12 19.36 -11.98
C ALA A 76 -7.63 19.06 -11.81
N VAL A 77 -8.04 18.56 -10.64
CA VAL A 77 -9.45 18.31 -10.33
C VAL A 77 -10.24 19.62 -10.31
N ARG A 78 -9.68 20.68 -9.74
CA ARG A 78 -10.33 22.00 -9.71
C ARG A 78 -10.56 22.55 -11.11
N GLU A 79 -9.53 22.56 -11.95
CA GLU A 79 -9.62 23.03 -13.33
C GLU A 79 -10.65 22.22 -14.13
N LEU A 80 -10.66 20.89 -13.95
CA LEU A 80 -11.65 20.02 -14.56
C LEU A 80 -13.08 20.36 -14.11
N CYS A 81 -13.30 20.55 -12.81
CA CYS A 81 -14.61 20.94 -12.28
C CYS A 81 -15.06 22.31 -12.83
N GLU A 82 -14.18 23.30 -12.87
CA GLU A 82 -14.47 24.64 -13.41
C GLU A 82 -14.84 24.56 -14.90
N THR A 83 -14.08 23.78 -15.68
CA THR A 83 -14.33 23.56 -17.11
C THR A 83 -15.68 22.88 -17.34
N LEU A 84 -15.95 21.76 -16.66
CA LEU A 84 -17.20 21.03 -16.81
C LEU A 84 -18.42 21.85 -16.34
N THR A 85 -18.25 22.69 -15.30
CA THR A 85 -19.31 23.60 -14.84
C THR A 85 -19.62 24.65 -15.89
N HIS A 86 -18.58 25.23 -16.51
CA HIS A 86 -18.76 26.21 -17.58
C HIS A 86 -19.41 25.59 -18.83
N GLU A 87 -19.03 24.36 -19.20
CA GLU A 87 -19.60 23.66 -20.36
C GLU A 87 -21.05 23.21 -20.13
N ALA A 88 -21.40 22.85 -18.90
CA ALA A 88 -22.76 22.46 -18.53
C ALA A 88 -23.72 23.66 -18.55
N GLY A 89 -23.29 24.82 -18.01
CA GLY A 89 -24.16 25.98 -17.84
C GLY A 89 -25.44 25.61 -17.09
N ASP A 90 -26.60 25.99 -17.63
CA ASP A 90 -27.92 25.63 -17.09
C ASP A 90 -28.54 24.40 -17.77
N ASP A 91 -27.79 23.70 -18.64
CA ASP A 91 -28.29 22.54 -19.40
C ASP A 91 -28.29 21.27 -18.53
N PRO A 92 -29.45 20.74 -18.13
CA PRO A 92 -29.53 19.56 -17.29
C PRO A 92 -29.01 18.29 -17.98
N GLU A 93 -28.96 18.23 -19.32
CA GLU A 93 -28.41 17.09 -20.05
C GLU A 93 -26.87 17.01 -19.97
N LYS A 94 -26.22 18.11 -19.57
CA LYS A 94 -24.75 18.21 -19.44
C LYS A 94 -24.27 18.24 -17.99
N ALA A 95 -25.18 18.04 -17.03
CA ALA A 95 -24.82 17.92 -15.63
C ALA A 95 -23.82 16.77 -15.43
N PHE A 96 -22.80 16.99 -14.59
CA PHE A 96 -21.78 15.99 -14.27
C PHE A 96 -21.75 15.72 -12.76
N GLY A 97 -21.19 14.57 -12.39
CA GLY A 97 -20.97 14.19 -11.00
C GLY A 97 -19.66 13.44 -10.84
N THR A 98 -19.06 13.54 -9.66
CA THR A 98 -17.80 12.85 -9.34
C THR A 98 -18.09 11.69 -8.39
N PRO A 99 -17.96 10.43 -8.83
CA PRO A 99 -18.12 9.30 -7.93
C PRO A 99 -16.97 9.26 -6.92
N LEU A 100 -17.30 9.18 -5.64
CA LEU A 100 -16.33 8.92 -4.57
C LEU A 100 -16.31 7.42 -4.29
N ILE A 101 -15.20 6.78 -4.63
CA ILE A 101 -15.00 5.34 -4.47
C ILE A 101 -13.93 5.13 -3.40
N ASP A 102 -14.28 4.39 -2.34
CA ASP A 102 -13.36 3.99 -1.29
C ASP A 102 -13.22 2.47 -1.26
N ALA A 103 -11.99 2.00 -1.03
CA ALA A 103 -11.70 0.58 -0.93
C ALA A 103 -11.80 0.13 0.52
N GLU A 104 -12.75 -0.77 0.80
CA GLU A 104 -12.89 -1.35 2.13
C GLU A 104 -11.63 -2.14 2.52
N ASN A 105 -11.01 -1.76 3.64
CA ASN A 105 -9.90 -2.48 4.24
C ASN A 105 -8.76 -2.82 3.25
N ALA A 106 -8.37 -1.84 2.41
CA ALA A 106 -7.52 -2.05 1.24
C ALA A 106 -6.25 -2.88 1.49
N PHE A 107 -5.55 -2.67 2.62
CA PHE A 107 -4.32 -3.42 2.92
C PHE A 107 -4.56 -4.89 3.22
N ASN A 108 -5.69 -5.24 3.83
CA ASN A 108 -6.02 -6.61 4.19
C ASN A 108 -6.81 -7.32 3.08
N ALA A 109 -7.58 -6.57 2.30
CA ALA A 109 -8.33 -7.08 1.16
C ALA A 109 -7.48 -7.23 -0.13
N ALA A 110 -6.31 -6.60 -0.20
CA ALA A 110 -5.44 -6.67 -1.38
C ALA A 110 -5.05 -8.12 -1.74
N ASN A 111 -5.20 -8.46 -3.02
CA ASN A 111 -4.78 -9.77 -3.53
C ASN A 111 -3.26 -9.85 -3.63
N ARG A 112 -2.67 -10.47 -2.61
CA ARG A 112 -1.23 -10.71 -2.49
C ARG A 112 -0.64 -11.48 -3.67
N THR A 113 -1.32 -12.50 -4.18
CA THR A 113 -0.85 -13.28 -5.32
C THR A 113 -0.75 -12.42 -6.57
N ALA A 114 -1.78 -11.62 -6.84
CA ALA A 114 -1.77 -10.68 -7.97
C ALA A 114 -0.67 -9.61 -7.79
N GLY A 115 -0.51 -9.06 -6.58
CA GLY A 115 0.54 -8.09 -6.29
C GLY A 115 1.95 -8.66 -6.53
N LEU A 116 2.21 -9.88 -6.06
CA LEU A 116 3.51 -10.56 -6.26
C LEU A 116 3.74 -10.96 -7.72
N TRP A 117 2.69 -11.26 -8.48
CA TRP A 117 2.78 -11.56 -9.91
C TRP A 117 3.12 -10.32 -10.74
N ASN A 118 2.57 -9.16 -10.37
CA ASN A 118 2.80 -7.90 -11.08
C ASN A 118 4.10 -7.20 -10.67
N ALA A 119 4.61 -7.44 -9.46
CA ALA A 119 5.81 -6.79 -8.95
C ALA A 119 7.05 -6.93 -9.87
N PRO A 120 7.36 -8.09 -10.47
CA PRO A 120 8.48 -8.23 -11.43
C PRO A 120 8.32 -7.41 -12.71
N ILE A 121 7.08 -7.04 -13.08
CA ILE A 121 6.76 -6.27 -14.29
C ILE A 121 6.84 -4.78 -13.98
N LEU A 122 6.14 -4.34 -12.92
CA LEU A 122 6.00 -2.93 -12.58
C LEU A 122 7.13 -2.39 -11.70
N TRP A 123 7.79 -3.25 -10.93
CA TRP A 123 8.86 -2.85 -10.01
C TRP A 123 9.98 -3.90 -9.90
N PRO A 124 10.70 -4.15 -11.01
CA PRO A 124 11.61 -5.29 -11.11
C PRO A 124 12.69 -5.31 -10.03
N ARG A 125 13.26 -4.15 -9.64
CA ARG A 125 14.35 -4.09 -8.66
C ARG A 125 13.89 -4.37 -7.22
N ALA A 126 12.62 -4.13 -6.89
CA ALA A 126 12.06 -4.46 -5.58
C ALA A 126 11.40 -5.85 -5.54
N SER A 127 11.08 -6.44 -6.69
CA SER A 127 10.27 -7.67 -6.80
C SER A 127 10.75 -8.84 -5.94
N THR A 128 12.05 -9.16 -5.94
CA THR A 128 12.60 -10.26 -5.11
C THR A 128 12.45 -9.97 -3.61
N PHE A 129 12.64 -8.71 -3.19
CA PHE A 129 12.44 -8.33 -1.79
C PHE A 129 10.97 -8.47 -1.39
N LEU A 130 10.05 -8.01 -2.23
CA LEU A 130 8.61 -8.15 -2.01
C LEU A 130 8.20 -9.63 -1.93
N PHE A 131 8.70 -10.46 -2.85
CA PHE A 131 8.42 -11.89 -2.85
C PHE A 131 8.90 -12.56 -1.55
N ASN A 132 10.14 -12.30 -1.14
CA ASN A 132 10.66 -12.85 0.12
C ASN A 132 9.86 -12.37 1.35
N CYS A 133 9.33 -11.15 1.32
CA CYS A 133 8.57 -10.59 2.44
C CYS A 133 7.12 -11.05 2.52
N TYR A 134 6.48 -11.27 1.37
CA TYR A 134 5.02 -11.41 1.29
C TYR A 134 4.56 -12.76 0.73
N LYS A 135 5.45 -13.67 0.30
CA LYS A 135 5.04 -14.98 -0.27
C LYS A 135 4.21 -15.89 0.65
N ARG A 136 4.23 -15.66 1.96
CA ARG A 136 3.47 -16.42 2.96
C ARG A 136 2.95 -15.52 4.07
N ASP A 137 1.99 -16.04 4.82
CA ASP A 137 1.45 -15.36 5.99
C ASP A 137 2.47 -15.30 7.12
N ALA A 138 2.59 -14.12 7.70
CA ALA A 138 3.46 -13.86 8.84
C ALA A 138 2.71 -14.11 10.16
N GLU A 139 3.46 -14.42 11.21
CA GLU A 139 2.93 -14.49 12.57
C GLU A 139 2.79 -13.08 13.16
N LEU A 140 1.61 -12.78 13.69
CA LEU A 140 1.28 -11.51 14.31
C LEU A 140 1.09 -11.72 15.82
N PHE A 141 1.88 -11.02 16.62
CA PHE A 141 1.82 -11.10 18.09
C PHE A 141 1.02 -9.93 18.66
N LEU A 142 -0.13 -10.22 19.24
CA LEU A 142 -0.97 -9.26 19.94
C LEU A 142 -0.82 -9.44 21.46
N ARG A 143 -0.42 -8.38 22.15
CA ARG A 143 -0.36 -8.38 23.61
C ARG A 143 -1.74 -8.09 24.18
N GLY A 144 -2.35 -9.08 24.82
CA GLY A 144 -3.59 -8.94 25.58
C GLY A 144 -3.34 -8.76 27.08
N THR A 145 -4.43 -8.63 27.84
CA THR A 145 -4.42 -8.51 29.30
C THR A 145 -3.96 -9.79 30.00
N HIS A 146 -4.25 -10.95 29.43
CA HIS A 146 -3.99 -12.28 30.01
C HIS A 146 -2.85 -13.05 29.33
N GLY A 147 -2.13 -12.43 28.38
CA GLY A 147 -1.06 -13.10 27.64
C GLY A 147 -0.90 -12.57 26.23
N THR A 148 -0.08 -13.25 25.44
CA THR A 148 0.13 -12.95 24.02
C THR A 148 -0.69 -13.90 23.17
N ILE A 149 -1.46 -13.36 22.23
CA ILE A 149 -2.19 -14.11 21.21
C ILE A 149 -1.39 -14.02 19.92
N THR A 150 -1.23 -15.15 19.23
CA THR A 150 -0.64 -15.21 17.90
C THR A 150 -1.75 -15.37 16.86
N ILE A 151 -1.74 -14.51 15.83
CA ILE A 151 -2.73 -14.51 14.74
C ILE A 151 -1.98 -14.59 13.41
N SER A 152 -2.57 -15.24 12.40
CA SER A 152 -2.00 -15.26 11.06
C SER A 152 -2.23 -13.93 10.34
N SER A 153 -1.26 -13.48 9.55
CA SER A 153 -1.40 -12.28 8.71
C SER A 153 -2.40 -12.43 7.55
N ARG A 154 -3.09 -13.57 7.45
CA ARG A 154 -4.27 -13.74 6.59
C ARG A 154 -5.56 -13.26 7.25
N GLU A 155 -5.59 -13.27 8.58
CA GLU A 155 -6.80 -13.09 9.39
C GLU A 155 -6.92 -11.67 9.97
N GLY A 156 -5.84 -10.88 9.93
CA GLY A 156 -5.79 -9.50 10.42
C GLY A 156 -5.29 -8.51 9.40
#